data_AF-A0A821YCM4-F1
#
_entry.id   AF-A0A821YCM4-F1
#
_cell.length_a   1.000
_cell.length_b   1.000
_cell.length_c   1.000
_cell.angle_alpha   90.00
_cell.angle_beta   90.00
_cell.angle_gamma   90.00
#
_symmetry.space_group_name_H-M   'P 1'
#
loop_
_entity.id
_entity.type
_entity.pdbx_description
1 polymer ?
#
loop_
_entity_poly.entity_id
_entity_poly.type
_entity_poly.pdbx_seq_one_letter_code
_entity_poly.pdbx_strand_id
1 'polypeptide(L)'
;MVVESTTNPDLNNLASNSQKKSETHCMVPITVQLKDIFGPNEIGEITICDTTGFWDTMDPEVDVANATAVIEAFQKCKSVKILALSSYPSLGDKGRSIQKLAHMLISMLPGIEDRLDAIFYVFTKYPATTNIPNLLKNIKTLQVDKDSSLRWDTAFIKILSDMMEKTMNGAYKLDPIHGDPKILIRELQRLRGISNPGEIFRYPMREETQRTEYLEKDRDNALEYIEKLIIQMEILRTMPEVESKTAGTYFRTVEKIRGYVQELQKTAELFLISIDNQTGTISFMYFARSLSRLKNAQWINRIDPGMYDTLMQRITEDLMRYVQQLEDRLIKLDLTLKHHDNISIAQEILVKIESMTVLECTIPQLET
;
A
#
# COMPACT_ATOMS: atom_id res chain seq x y z
N MET A 1 -13.43 -40.67 14.42
CA MET A 1 -14.59 -40.30 13.59
C MET A 1 -14.11 -40.40 12.15
N VAL A 2 -14.70 -41.28 11.35
CA VAL A 2 -14.33 -41.46 9.95
C VAL A 2 -14.82 -40.21 9.22
N VAL A 3 -13.89 -39.36 8.76
CA VAL A 3 -14.20 -38.30 7.82
C VAL A 3 -14.60 -39.03 6.54
N GLU A 4 -15.89 -39.04 6.20
CA GLU A 4 -16.34 -39.53 4.91
C GLU A 4 -15.53 -38.82 3.83
N SER A 5 -14.87 -39.59 2.96
CA SER A 5 -13.99 -39.05 1.94
C SER A 5 -14.81 -38.15 1.01
N THR A 6 -14.62 -36.83 1.13
CA THR A 6 -15.22 -35.86 0.22
C THR A 6 -14.67 -36.11 -1.19
N THR A 7 -15.55 -36.43 -2.14
CA THR A 7 -15.21 -36.72 -3.55
C THR A 7 -15.00 -35.47 -4.40
N ASN A 8 -14.87 -34.29 -3.78
CA ASN A 8 -14.68 -33.05 -4.51
C ASN A 8 -13.23 -32.97 -5.04
N PRO A 9 -13.01 -33.00 -6.37
CA PRO A 9 -11.67 -32.99 -6.93
C PRO A 9 -10.91 -31.69 -6.64
N ASP A 10 -11.60 -30.57 -6.38
CA ASP A 10 -10.96 -29.28 -6.04
C ASP A 10 -10.20 -29.37 -4.71
N LEU A 11 -10.63 -30.25 -3.80
CA LEU A 11 -9.97 -30.46 -2.51
C LEU A 11 -8.60 -31.13 -2.63
N ASN A 12 -8.31 -31.78 -3.77
CA ASN A 12 -6.97 -32.37 -4.00
C ASN A 12 -5.87 -31.30 -4.07
N ASN A 13 -6.25 -30.05 -4.36
CA ASN A 13 -5.35 -28.92 -4.43
C ASN A 13 -5.20 -28.19 -3.08
N LEU A 14 -5.92 -28.62 -2.03
CA LEU A 14 -5.74 -28.10 -0.67
C LEU A 14 -4.78 -28.97 0.13
N ALA A 15 -3.66 -28.37 0.51
CA ALA A 15 -2.78 -28.93 1.52
C ALA A 15 -3.12 -28.32 2.88
N SER A 16 -3.53 -29.14 3.85
CA SER A 16 -3.64 -28.73 5.25
C SER A 16 -2.57 -29.45 6.08
N ASN A 17 -1.74 -28.71 6.80
CA ASN A 17 -0.77 -29.28 7.74
C ASN A 17 -0.74 -28.45 9.02
N SER A 18 -1.06 -29.10 10.15
CA SER A 18 -1.12 -28.45 11.47
C SER A 18 0.24 -27.99 12.01
N GLN A 19 1.37 -28.41 11.40
CA GLN A 19 2.73 -28.10 11.83
C GLN A 19 3.50 -27.18 10.87
N LYS A 20 2.93 -26.80 9.72
CA LYS A 20 3.59 -25.92 8.75
C LYS A 20 3.04 -24.50 8.80
N LYS A 21 3.92 -23.49 8.60
CA LYS A 21 3.50 -22.13 8.21
C LYS A 21 2.75 -22.23 6.88
N SER A 22 1.72 -21.41 6.69
CA SER A 22 0.83 -21.39 5.52
C SER A 22 1.62 -21.60 4.21
N GLU A 23 1.38 -22.74 3.54
CA GLU A 23 2.00 -23.10 2.25
C GLU A 23 1.13 -22.73 1.04
N THR A 24 0.00 -22.06 1.27
CA THR A 24 -0.86 -21.62 0.17
C THR A 24 -0.09 -20.53 -0.58
N HIS A 25 0.34 -20.84 -1.81
CA HIS A 25 1.11 -19.95 -2.70
C HIS A 25 0.24 -19.29 -3.78
N CYS A 26 -1.05 -19.62 -3.85
CA CYS A 26 -2.02 -19.12 -4.82
C CYS A 26 -3.44 -19.22 -4.24
N MET A 27 -4.36 -18.36 -4.68
CA MET A 27 -5.77 -18.53 -4.34
C MET A 27 -6.31 -19.85 -4.91
N VAL A 28 -6.94 -20.67 -4.07
CA VAL A 28 -7.50 -21.97 -4.46
C VAL A 28 -9.03 -21.88 -4.46
N PRO A 29 -9.69 -21.88 -5.63
CA PRO A 29 -11.14 -21.94 -5.71
C PRO A 29 -11.63 -23.37 -5.44
N ILE A 30 -12.64 -23.51 -4.59
CA ILE A 30 -13.35 -24.75 -4.31
C ILE A 30 -14.80 -24.53 -4.68
N THR A 31 -15.28 -25.25 -5.68
CA THR A 31 -16.68 -25.18 -6.08
C THR A 31 -17.47 -26.28 -5.38
N VAL A 32 -18.56 -25.91 -4.71
CA VAL A 32 -19.45 -26.82 -4.01
C VAL A 32 -20.86 -26.65 -4.57
N GLN A 33 -21.47 -27.77 -4.96
CA GLN A 33 -22.86 -27.76 -5.43
C GLN A 33 -23.80 -27.59 -4.25
N LEU A 34 -24.77 -26.67 -4.36
CA LEU A 34 -25.70 -26.38 -3.25
C LEU A 34 -26.54 -27.60 -2.88
N LYS A 35 -26.79 -28.49 -3.84
CA LYS A 35 -27.48 -29.77 -3.60
C LYS A 35 -26.74 -30.69 -2.63
N ASP A 36 -25.40 -30.62 -2.60
CA ASP A 36 -24.58 -31.45 -1.72
C ASP A 36 -24.63 -30.94 -0.27
N ILE A 37 -24.96 -29.65 -0.09
CA ILE A 37 -25.09 -29.00 1.21
C ILE A 37 -26.54 -29.11 1.72
N PHE A 38 -27.52 -28.75 0.89
CA PHE A 38 -28.91 -28.57 1.32
C PHE A 38 -29.86 -29.69 0.88
N GLY A 39 -29.45 -30.56 -0.03
CA GLY A 39 -30.25 -31.65 -0.58
C GLY A 39 -30.65 -31.46 -2.07
N PRO A 40 -31.24 -32.47 -2.71
CA PRO A 40 -31.36 -32.57 -4.17
C PRO A 40 -32.20 -31.48 -4.85
N ASN A 41 -33.01 -30.74 -4.09
CA ASN A 41 -33.89 -29.71 -4.63
C ASN A 41 -33.21 -28.34 -4.78
N GLU A 42 -32.00 -28.17 -4.25
CA GLU A 42 -31.28 -26.90 -4.26
C GLU A 42 -30.38 -26.82 -5.50
N ILE A 43 -30.56 -25.76 -6.29
CA ILE A 43 -29.93 -25.60 -7.60
C ILE A 43 -28.87 -24.49 -7.51
N GLY A 44 -27.72 -24.74 -8.12
CA GLY A 44 -26.62 -23.79 -8.22
C GLY A 44 -25.40 -24.24 -7.44
N GLU A 45 -24.38 -23.40 -7.46
CA GLU A 45 -23.09 -23.68 -6.86
C GLU A 45 -22.56 -22.44 -6.12
N ILE A 46 -21.66 -22.70 -5.17
CA ILE A 46 -20.87 -21.68 -4.51
C ILE A 46 -19.40 -21.98 -4.75
N THR A 47 -18.64 -20.98 -5.19
CA THR A 47 -17.19 -21.06 -5.26
C THR A 47 -16.60 -20.34 -4.05
N ILE A 48 -15.98 -21.09 -3.16
CA ILE A 48 -15.24 -20.57 -2.00
C ILE A 48 -13.78 -20.47 -2.42
N CYS A 49 -13.22 -19.27 -2.34
CA CYS A 49 -11.81 -19.07 -2.66
C CYS A 49 -11.01 -19.02 -1.36
N ASP A 50 -10.17 -20.03 -1.14
CA ASP A 50 -9.17 -19.95 -0.08
C ASP A 50 -8.03 -19.05 -0.55
N THR A 51 -7.76 -17.99 0.19
CA THR A 51 -6.70 -17.03 -0.12
C THR A 51 -5.54 -17.28 0.81
N THR A 52 -4.32 -17.14 0.30
CA THR A 52 -3.11 -17.14 1.12
C THR A 52 -3.25 -16.16 2.28
N GLY A 53 -2.79 -16.52 3.49
CA GLY A 53 -2.70 -15.57 4.60
C GLY A 53 -1.87 -14.36 4.18
N PHE A 54 -2.51 -13.20 4.04
CA PHE A 54 -1.81 -11.97 3.73
C PHE A 54 -0.85 -11.67 4.89
N TRP A 55 0.42 -11.39 4.58
CA TRP A 55 1.46 -11.06 5.55
C TRP A 55 1.93 -12.21 6.44
N ASP A 56 1.60 -13.46 6.08
CA ASP A 56 2.09 -14.66 6.77
C ASP A 56 3.36 -15.25 6.13
N THR A 57 3.78 -14.75 4.97
CA THR A 57 5.01 -15.16 4.28
C THR A 57 6.19 -14.24 4.65
N MET A 58 7.41 -14.77 4.65
CA MET A 58 8.60 -13.99 5.04
C MET A 58 9.14 -13.09 3.93
N ASP A 59 8.69 -13.28 2.68
CA ASP A 59 9.26 -12.66 1.50
C ASP A 59 8.28 -11.68 0.84
N PRO A 60 8.65 -10.39 0.70
CA PRO A 60 7.84 -9.36 0.07
C PRO A 60 7.27 -9.65 -1.30
N GLU A 61 8.07 -10.33 -2.11
CA GLU A 61 7.74 -10.68 -3.48
C GLU A 61 6.58 -11.69 -3.52
N VAL A 62 6.55 -12.61 -2.55
CA VAL A 62 5.52 -13.65 -2.44
C VAL A 62 4.18 -13.02 -2.03
N ASP A 63 4.19 -12.09 -1.08
CA ASP A 63 2.98 -11.35 -0.69
C ASP A 63 2.41 -10.53 -1.87
N VAL A 64 3.26 -9.87 -2.66
CA VAL A 64 2.83 -9.10 -3.84
C VAL A 64 2.24 -10.02 -4.90
N ALA A 65 2.89 -11.15 -5.20
CA ALA A 65 2.36 -12.13 -6.16
C ALA A 65 1.00 -12.68 -5.71
N ASN A 66 0.88 -13.03 -4.42
CA ASN A 66 -0.37 -13.52 -3.83
C ASN A 66 -1.50 -12.49 -3.91
N ALA A 67 -1.22 -11.25 -3.50
CA ALA A 67 -2.19 -10.17 -3.56
C ALA A 67 -2.62 -9.84 -5.00
N THR A 68 -1.67 -9.90 -5.94
CA THR A 68 -1.92 -9.67 -7.35
C THR A 68 -2.88 -10.73 -7.90
N ALA A 69 -2.60 -12.01 -7.61
CA ALA A 69 -3.46 -13.11 -8.05
C ALA A 69 -4.88 -13.02 -7.47
N VAL A 70 -5.03 -12.66 -6.20
CA VAL A 70 -6.34 -12.49 -5.55
C VAL A 70 -7.14 -11.38 -6.25
N ILE A 71 -6.49 -10.26 -6.56
CA ILE A 71 -7.18 -9.12 -7.19
C ILE A 71 -7.54 -9.39 -8.63
N GLU A 72 -6.64 -9.96 -9.42
CA GLU A 72 -6.97 -10.33 -10.79
C GLU A 72 -8.17 -11.28 -10.84
N ALA A 73 -8.27 -12.19 -9.87
CA ALA A 73 -9.43 -13.06 -9.74
C ALA A 73 -10.69 -12.30 -9.35
N PHE A 74 -10.62 -11.42 -8.36
CA PHE A 74 -11.75 -10.60 -7.95
C PHE A 74 -12.25 -9.73 -9.11
N GLN A 75 -11.34 -9.09 -9.86
CA GLN A 75 -11.69 -8.21 -10.97
C GLN A 75 -12.44 -8.93 -12.10
N LYS A 76 -12.28 -10.26 -12.24
CA LYS A 76 -12.99 -11.10 -13.22
C LYS A 76 -14.35 -11.61 -12.70
N CYS A 77 -14.65 -11.46 -11.41
CA CYS A 77 -15.91 -11.88 -10.83
C CYS A 77 -17.05 -10.90 -11.17
N LYS A 78 -18.29 -11.40 -11.26
CA LYS A 78 -19.48 -10.53 -11.38
C LYS A 78 -19.78 -9.81 -10.06
N SER A 79 -19.61 -10.52 -8.95
CA SER A 79 -19.76 -9.99 -7.60
C SER A 79 -18.88 -10.73 -6.61
N VAL A 80 -18.39 -10.04 -5.59
CA VAL A 80 -17.58 -10.63 -4.50
C VAL A 80 -18.25 -10.39 -3.15
N LYS A 81 -18.23 -11.41 -2.27
CA LYS A 81 -18.61 -11.30 -0.86
C LYS A 81 -17.37 -11.62 -0.02
N ILE A 82 -17.14 -10.87 1.05
CA ILE A 82 -15.91 -11.01 1.84
C ILE A 82 -16.23 -11.80 3.12
N LEU A 83 -15.62 -12.97 3.27
CA LEU A 83 -15.66 -13.75 4.50
C LEU A 83 -14.42 -13.43 5.34
N ALA A 84 -14.57 -12.55 6.32
CA ALA A 84 -13.49 -12.12 7.20
C ALA A 84 -13.39 -13.03 8.43
N LEU A 85 -12.34 -13.86 8.45
CA LEU A 85 -12.09 -14.81 9.53
C LEU A 85 -11.20 -14.20 10.61
N SER A 86 -11.64 -14.24 11.86
CA SER A 86 -10.85 -13.89 13.03
C SER A 86 -10.73 -15.10 13.94
N SER A 87 -9.51 -15.49 14.30
CA SER A 87 -9.28 -16.62 15.21
C SER A 87 -8.88 -16.15 16.61
N TYR A 88 -9.32 -16.87 17.64
CA TYR A 88 -8.98 -16.51 19.03
C TYR A 88 -7.47 -16.45 19.29
N PRO A 89 -6.64 -17.42 18.85
CA PRO A 89 -5.19 -17.36 19.04
C PRO A 89 -4.53 -16.20 18.28
N SER A 90 -5.07 -15.83 17.12
CA SER A 90 -4.51 -14.74 16.30
C SER A 90 -4.96 -13.36 16.77
N LEU A 91 -5.95 -13.25 17.67
CA LEU A 91 -6.39 -11.96 18.20
C LEU A 91 -5.22 -11.15 18.79
N GLY A 92 -4.23 -11.88 19.34
CA GLY A 92 -3.02 -11.35 19.94
C GLY A 92 -3.31 -10.47 21.15
N ASP A 93 -2.25 -9.90 21.71
CA ASP A 93 -2.41 -8.78 22.61
C ASP A 93 -2.94 -7.61 21.80
N LYS A 94 -4.05 -7.05 22.28
CA LYS A 94 -4.53 -5.76 21.82
C LYS A 94 -5.09 -5.70 20.39
N GLY A 95 -5.92 -6.67 20.00
CA GLY A 95 -6.74 -6.57 18.79
C GLY A 95 -5.95 -6.41 17.49
N ARG A 96 -4.63 -6.71 17.50
CA ARG A 96 -3.72 -6.47 16.39
C ARG A 96 -4.15 -7.17 15.11
N SER A 97 -4.72 -8.37 15.19
CA SER A 97 -5.20 -9.04 13.97
C SER A 97 -6.44 -8.37 13.38
N ILE A 98 -7.31 -7.76 14.20
CA ILE A 98 -8.43 -6.97 13.68
C ILE A 98 -7.90 -5.73 12.98
N GLN A 99 -6.89 -5.07 13.56
CA GLN A 99 -6.22 -3.94 12.92
C GLN A 99 -5.59 -4.34 11.57
N LYS A 100 -4.80 -5.42 11.55
CA LYS A 100 -4.20 -5.96 10.31
C LYS A 100 -5.26 -6.29 9.26
N LEU A 101 -6.36 -6.92 9.66
CA LEU A 101 -7.49 -7.21 8.79
C LEU A 101 -8.09 -5.92 8.21
N ALA A 102 -8.29 -4.90 9.05
CA ALA A 102 -8.85 -3.62 8.60
C ALA A 102 -7.97 -2.94 7.55
N HIS A 103 -6.65 -2.85 7.81
CA HIS A 103 -5.70 -2.26 6.86
C HIS A 103 -5.61 -3.06 5.56
N MET A 104 -5.57 -4.39 5.67
CA MET A 104 -5.59 -5.28 4.51
C MET A 104 -6.84 -5.03 3.64
N LEU A 105 -8.03 -5.02 4.24
CA LEU A 105 -9.27 -4.83 3.50
C LEU A 105 -9.32 -3.45 2.83
N ILE A 106 -8.86 -2.39 3.50
CA ILE A 106 -8.84 -1.04 2.96
C ILE A 106 -7.82 -0.86 1.84
N SER A 107 -6.66 -1.53 1.97
CA SER A 107 -5.65 -1.51 0.91
C SER A 107 -6.13 -2.18 -0.38
N MET A 108 -6.95 -3.23 -0.28
CA MET A 108 -7.53 -3.91 -1.45
C MET A 108 -8.79 -3.23 -1.98
N LEU A 109 -9.53 -2.53 -1.12
CA LEU A 109 -10.87 -2.02 -1.40
C LEU A 109 -11.02 -0.55 -0.97
N PRO A 110 -10.53 0.41 -1.79
CA PRO A 110 -10.72 1.83 -1.51
C PRO A 110 -12.21 2.19 -1.37
N GLY A 111 -12.55 2.97 -0.36
CA GLY A 111 -13.94 3.28 -0.01
C GLY A 111 -14.69 2.07 0.55
N ILE A 112 -14.03 1.23 1.36
CA ILE A 112 -14.68 0.08 2.01
C ILE A 112 -15.84 0.50 2.90
N GLU A 113 -15.82 1.74 3.41
CA GLU A 113 -16.78 2.27 4.35
C GLU A 113 -18.20 2.24 3.79
N ASP A 114 -18.33 2.40 2.47
CA ASP A 114 -19.60 2.36 1.74
C ASP A 114 -20.02 0.93 1.36
N ARG A 115 -19.22 -0.07 1.71
CA ARG A 115 -19.35 -1.48 1.28
C ARG A 115 -19.19 -2.47 2.42
N LEU A 116 -19.28 -2.00 3.65
CA LEU A 116 -19.17 -2.84 4.84
C LEU A 116 -20.24 -3.92 4.85
N ASP A 117 -21.42 -3.68 4.27
CA ASP A 117 -22.52 -4.65 4.12
C ASP A 117 -22.12 -5.95 3.38
N ALA A 118 -21.07 -5.92 2.56
CA ALA A 118 -20.56 -7.09 1.86
C ALA A 118 -19.61 -7.98 2.68
N ILE A 119 -19.28 -7.57 3.91
CA ILE A 119 -18.34 -8.27 4.79
C ILE A 119 -19.10 -9.11 5.83
N PHE A 120 -18.78 -10.40 5.90
CA PHE A 120 -19.26 -11.31 6.94
C PHE A 120 -18.13 -11.67 7.89
N TYR A 121 -18.30 -11.37 9.18
CA TYR A 121 -17.29 -11.68 10.19
C TYR A 121 -17.57 -13.02 10.84
N VAL A 122 -16.56 -13.90 10.79
CA VAL A 122 -16.63 -15.23 11.40
C VAL A 122 -15.52 -15.40 12.43
N PHE A 123 -15.92 -15.88 13.61
CA PHE A 123 -15.04 -16.03 14.76
C PHE A 123 -14.73 -17.52 14.96
N THR A 124 -13.47 -17.91 14.81
CA THR A 124 -13.04 -19.32 14.94
C THR A 124 -12.22 -19.54 16.20
N LYS A 125 -12.31 -20.74 16.78
CA LYS A 125 -11.53 -21.16 17.97
C LYS A 125 -11.79 -20.34 19.24
N TYR A 126 -12.86 -19.53 19.28
CA TYR A 126 -13.25 -18.80 20.48
C TYR A 126 -13.95 -19.74 21.47
N PRO A 127 -13.64 -19.67 22.77
CA PRO A 127 -14.41 -20.37 23.79
C PRO A 127 -15.91 -20.08 23.66
N ALA A 128 -16.74 -21.08 23.92
CA ALA A 128 -18.21 -20.94 23.86
C ALA A 128 -18.70 -19.79 24.75
N THR A 129 -18.06 -19.63 25.91
CA THR A 129 -18.35 -18.60 26.92
C THR A 129 -17.93 -17.18 26.53
N THR A 130 -17.10 -17.00 25.50
CA THR A 130 -16.62 -15.66 25.13
C THR A 130 -17.73 -14.81 24.55
N ASN A 131 -18.01 -13.67 25.19
CA ASN A 131 -18.91 -12.65 24.65
C ASN A 131 -18.14 -11.75 23.67
N ILE A 132 -18.28 -12.02 22.37
CA ILE A 132 -17.57 -11.31 21.30
C ILE A 132 -17.92 -9.80 21.27
N PRO A 133 -19.19 -9.37 21.37
CA PRO A 133 -19.52 -7.95 21.45
C PRO A 133 -18.78 -7.20 22.57
N ASN A 134 -18.74 -7.79 23.77
CA ASN A 134 -18.02 -7.20 24.90
C ASN A 134 -16.50 -7.17 24.66
N LEU A 135 -15.95 -8.21 24.04
CA LEU A 135 -14.54 -8.27 23.68
C LEU A 135 -14.17 -7.14 22.70
N LEU A 136 -14.96 -6.94 21.64
CA LEU A 136 -14.75 -5.86 20.66
C LEU A 136 -14.89 -4.48 21.31
N LYS A 137 -15.88 -4.30 22.19
CA LYS A 137 -16.05 -3.06 22.98
C LYS A 137 -14.83 -2.78 23.86
N ASN A 138 -14.29 -3.81 24.52
CA ASN A 138 -13.09 -3.68 25.34
C ASN A 138 -11.87 -3.29 24.49
N ILE A 139 -11.71 -3.85 23.29
CA ILE A 139 -10.65 -3.46 22.34
C ILE A 139 -10.79 -1.97 21.98
N LYS A 140 -12.01 -1.51 21.64
CA LYS A 140 -12.26 -0.09 21.35
C LYS A 140 -11.87 0.80 22.54
N THR A 141 -12.41 0.53 23.72
CA THR A 141 -12.22 1.39 24.91
C THR A 141 -10.80 1.36 25.48
N LEU A 142 -10.14 0.20 25.47
CA LEU A 142 -8.80 0.09 26.07
C LEU A 142 -7.68 0.55 25.13
N GLN A 143 -7.96 0.69 23.83
CA GLN A 143 -6.89 0.78 22.82
C GLN A 143 -7.13 1.92 21.89
N VAL A 144 -8.23 1.91 21.15
CA VAL A 144 -8.60 3.05 20.31
C VAL A 144 -8.74 4.29 21.18
N ASP A 145 -9.47 4.20 22.28
CA ASP A 145 -9.72 5.39 23.10
C ASP A 145 -8.51 5.79 23.96
N LYS A 146 -7.51 4.94 24.19
CA LYS A 146 -6.36 5.28 25.04
C LYS A 146 -5.07 5.57 24.28
N ASP A 147 -4.92 5.00 23.09
CA ASP A 147 -3.76 5.19 22.23
C ASP A 147 -4.05 6.30 21.21
N SER A 148 -3.37 7.44 21.36
CA SER A 148 -3.56 8.58 20.48
C SER A 148 -3.26 8.26 19.01
N SER A 149 -2.39 7.29 18.72
CA SER A 149 -2.09 6.88 17.34
C SER A 149 -3.26 6.12 16.70
N LEU A 150 -3.93 5.25 17.46
CA LEU A 150 -5.05 4.45 16.96
C LEU A 150 -6.35 5.25 16.85
N ARG A 151 -6.50 6.36 17.56
CA ARG A 151 -7.65 7.27 17.40
C ARG A 151 -7.78 7.85 16.01
N TRP A 152 -6.66 7.96 15.28
CA TRP A 152 -6.62 8.48 13.92
C TRP A 152 -6.66 7.38 12.85
N ASP A 153 -6.62 6.12 13.26
CA ASP A 153 -6.74 4.96 12.37
C ASP A 153 -8.22 4.74 11.99
N THR A 154 -8.73 5.60 11.12
CA THR A 154 -10.13 5.62 10.67
C THR A 154 -10.56 4.26 10.12
N ALA A 155 -9.64 3.61 9.40
CA ALA A 155 -9.73 2.27 8.85
C ALA A 155 -10.09 1.24 9.92
N PHE A 156 -9.23 1.11 10.93
CA PHE A 156 -9.45 0.20 12.04
C PHE A 156 -10.74 0.52 12.80
N ILE A 157 -11.02 1.81 13.06
CA ILE A 157 -12.20 2.24 13.80
C ILE A 157 -13.49 1.86 13.07
N LYS A 158 -13.55 2.03 11.75
CA LYS A 158 -14.72 1.71 10.93
C LYS A 158 -15.00 0.22 10.93
N ILE A 159 -13.99 -0.60 10.63
CA ILE A 159 -14.12 -2.06 10.63
C ILE A 159 -14.48 -2.58 12.02
N LEU A 160 -13.83 -2.08 13.07
CA LEU A 160 -14.16 -2.49 14.45
C LEU A 160 -15.60 -2.13 14.81
N SER A 161 -16.09 -0.96 14.40
CA SER A 161 -17.46 -0.53 14.69
C SER A 161 -18.48 -1.37 13.92
N ASP A 162 -18.22 -1.71 12.65
CA ASP A 162 -19.07 -2.61 11.86
C ASP A 162 -19.10 -4.04 12.44
N MET A 163 -17.96 -4.56 12.89
CA MET A 163 -17.90 -5.83 13.62
C MET A 163 -18.75 -5.79 14.90
N MET A 164 -18.72 -4.69 15.66
CA MET A 164 -19.54 -4.54 16.87
C MET A 164 -21.03 -4.51 16.55
N GLU A 165 -21.44 -3.78 15.52
CA GLU A 165 -22.83 -3.70 15.08
C GLU A 165 -23.37 -5.06 14.65
N LYS A 166 -22.65 -5.74 13.74
CA LYS A 166 -23.07 -7.05 13.21
C LYS A 166 -23.08 -8.16 14.24
N THR A 167 -22.30 -8.03 15.32
CA THR A 167 -22.25 -9.04 16.38
C THR A 167 -23.19 -8.76 17.54
N MET A 168 -23.88 -7.62 17.56
CA MET A 168 -24.72 -7.18 18.69
C MET A 168 -25.81 -8.20 19.06
N ASN A 169 -26.41 -8.84 18.05
CA ASN A 169 -27.44 -9.87 18.22
C ASN A 169 -26.89 -11.30 18.28
N GLY A 170 -25.57 -11.45 18.39
CA GLY A 170 -24.87 -12.73 18.37
C GLY A 170 -23.77 -12.73 17.32
N ALA A 171 -22.57 -13.15 17.71
CA ALA A 171 -21.47 -13.35 16.78
C ALA A 171 -21.52 -14.76 16.18
N TYR A 172 -21.23 -14.85 14.87
CA TYR A 172 -21.11 -16.14 14.21
C TYR A 172 -19.80 -16.83 14.60
N LYS A 173 -19.89 -17.81 15.52
CA LYS A 173 -18.75 -18.64 15.91
C LYS A 173 -18.73 -19.91 15.06
N LEU A 174 -17.70 -20.06 14.23
CA LEU A 174 -17.56 -21.24 13.38
C LEU A 174 -16.69 -22.29 14.09
N ASP A 175 -17.27 -23.48 14.22
CA ASP A 175 -16.55 -24.72 14.53
C ASP A 175 -16.44 -25.53 13.22
N PRO A 176 -15.25 -25.61 12.60
CA PRO A 176 -15.08 -26.33 11.34
C PRO A 176 -15.32 -27.84 11.43
N ILE A 177 -15.29 -28.42 12.64
CA ILE A 177 -15.40 -29.87 12.87
C ILE A 177 -16.85 -30.24 13.19
N HIS A 178 -17.53 -29.41 13.99
CA HIS A 178 -18.85 -29.71 14.55
C HIS A 178 -19.96 -28.76 14.08
N GLY A 179 -19.63 -27.70 13.34
CA GLY A 179 -20.60 -26.73 12.85
C GLY A 179 -21.44 -27.24 11.70
N ASP A 180 -22.67 -26.72 11.59
CA ASP A 180 -23.53 -26.98 10.42
C ASP A 180 -23.20 -25.99 9.29
N PRO A 181 -22.60 -26.44 8.17
CA PRO A 181 -22.25 -25.58 7.05
C PRO A 181 -23.48 -24.91 6.42
N LYS A 182 -24.68 -25.51 6.52
CA LYS A 182 -25.91 -24.96 5.95
C LYS A 182 -26.22 -23.57 6.49
N ILE A 183 -25.95 -23.34 7.77
CA ILE A 183 -26.23 -22.06 8.41
C ILE A 183 -25.31 -20.98 7.83
N LEU A 184 -24.00 -21.25 7.74
CA LEU A 184 -23.03 -20.31 7.16
C LEU A 184 -23.39 -19.95 5.73
N ILE A 185 -23.67 -20.96 4.90
CA ILE A 185 -23.97 -20.74 3.47
C ILE A 185 -25.27 -19.92 3.30
N ARG A 186 -26.30 -20.14 4.13
CA ARG A 186 -27.52 -19.32 4.10
C ARG A 186 -27.28 -17.87 4.46
N GLU A 187 -26.46 -17.60 5.47
CA GLU A 187 -26.10 -16.21 5.81
C GLU A 187 -25.29 -15.57 4.68
N LEU A 188 -24.32 -16.30 4.11
CA LEU A 188 -23.55 -15.82 2.96
C LEU A 188 -24.42 -15.54 1.73
N GLN A 189 -25.46 -16.34 1.48
CA GLN A 189 -26.41 -16.11 0.38
C GLN A 189 -27.19 -14.80 0.55
N ARG A 190 -27.58 -14.44 1.78
CA ARG A 190 -28.34 -13.21 2.08
C ARG A 190 -27.53 -11.93 1.94
N LEU A 191 -26.20 -12.00 2.07
CA LEU A 191 -25.35 -10.82 1.95
C LEU A 191 -25.40 -10.22 0.55
N ARG A 192 -25.37 -8.90 0.49
CA ARG A 192 -25.17 -8.18 -0.75
C ARG A 192 -23.70 -8.28 -1.16
N GLY A 193 -23.43 -8.66 -2.40
CA GLY A 193 -22.07 -8.69 -2.93
C GLY A 193 -21.64 -7.33 -3.48
N ILE A 194 -20.34 -7.08 -3.46
CA ILE A 194 -19.69 -5.98 -4.19
C ILE A 194 -19.84 -6.28 -5.68
N SER A 195 -20.64 -5.48 -6.39
CA SER A 195 -20.85 -5.62 -7.83
C SER A 195 -19.74 -4.93 -8.61
N ASN A 196 -19.40 -5.44 -9.79
CA ASN A 196 -18.32 -4.91 -10.65
C ASN A 196 -16.98 -4.76 -9.90
N PRO A 197 -16.47 -5.82 -9.25
CA PRO A 197 -15.21 -5.78 -8.51
C PRO A 197 -14.01 -5.30 -9.35
N GLY A 198 -14.05 -5.46 -10.68
CA GLY A 198 -13.06 -4.91 -11.64
C GLY A 198 -12.77 -3.42 -11.47
N GLU A 199 -13.80 -2.64 -11.19
CA GLU A 199 -13.70 -1.19 -11.06
C GLU A 199 -13.27 -0.76 -9.66
N ILE A 200 -13.32 -1.67 -8.69
CA ILE A 200 -13.29 -1.35 -7.27
C ILE A 200 -12.03 -1.88 -6.61
N PHE A 201 -11.71 -3.15 -6.82
CA PHE A 201 -10.55 -3.77 -6.21
C PHE A 201 -9.27 -3.22 -6.85
N ARG A 202 -8.35 -2.80 -6.00
CA ARG A 202 -7.05 -2.22 -6.36
C ARG A 202 -5.96 -3.00 -5.66
N TYR A 203 -4.81 -3.15 -6.33
CA TYR A 203 -3.64 -3.81 -5.76
C TYR A 203 -3.33 -3.22 -4.38
N PRO A 204 -3.23 -4.05 -3.31
CA PRO A 204 -2.84 -3.58 -2.01
C PRO A 204 -1.37 -3.22 -2.13
N MET A 205 -1.15 -1.96 -2.44
CA MET A 205 0.15 -1.34 -2.24
C MET A 205 0.44 -1.49 -0.74
N ARG A 206 1.49 -2.28 -0.42
CA ARG A 206 2.00 -2.58 0.93
C ARG A 206 1.84 -1.39 1.87
N GLU A 207 1.76 -1.58 3.19
CA GLU A 207 2.00 -0.44 4.10
C GLU A 207 3.32 0.29 3.80
N GLU A 208 4.32 -0.32 3.16
CA GLU A 208 5.55 0.32 2.65
C GLU A 208 5.37 1.13 1.34
N THR A 209 4.31 0.87 0.57
CA THR A 209 3.88 1.64 -0.60
C THR A 209 2.63 2.51 -0.35
N GLN A 210 1.71 2.21 0.56
CA GLN A 210 0.74 3.13 1.18
C GLN A 210 1.42 4.10 2.15
N ARG A 211 2.58 3.72 2.70
CA ARG A 211 3.56 4.68 3.20
C ARG A 211 3.96 5.66 2.11
N THR A 212 3.81 5.46 0.80
CA THR A 212 4.07 6.59 -0.12
C THR A 212 3.04 7.73 -0.02
N GLU A 213 1.94 7.60 0.73
CA GLU A 213 1.05 8.72 1.03
C GLU A 213 1.30 9.34 2.43
N TYR A 214 1.63 8.53 3.45
CA TYR A 214 1.98 9.01 4.81
C TYR A 214 3.49 9.25 5.05
N LEU A 215 4.33 8.41 4.45
CA LEU A 215 5.78 8.55 4.28
C LEU A 215 6.09 9.40 3.04
N GLU A 216 5.12 9.95 2.28
CA GLU A 216 5.41 11.13 1.45
C GLU A 216 5.79 12.33 2.33
N LYS A 217 5.17 12.42 3.52
CA LYS A 217 5.51 13.42 4.55
C LYS A 217 6.79 13.11 5.33
N ASP A 218 7.23 11.85 5.36
CA ASP A 218 8.42 11.39 6.10
C ASP A 218 9.61 11.04 5.18
N ARG A 219 9.40 10.82 3.87
CA ARG A 219 10.47 10.64 2.86
C ARG A 219 11.22 11.94 2.62
N ASP A 220 10.52 13.06 2.69
CA ASP A 220 11.16 14.37 2.59
C ASP A 220 12.21 14.52 3.70
N ASN A 221 11.99 13.93 4.89
CA ASN A 221 12.93 13.95 6.01
C ASN A 221 13.76 12.66 6.18
N ALA A 222 13.56 11.64 5.34
CA ALA A 222 14.25 10.36 5.50
C ALA A 222 15.77 10.51 5.38
N LEU A 223 16.21 11.38 4.47
CA LEU A 223 17.62 11.72 4.32
C LEU A 223 18.15 12.50 5.52
N GLU A 224 17.35 13.36 6.16
CA GLU A 224 17.72 14.03 7.41
C GLU A 224 17.81 13.05 8.59
N TYR A 225 16.94 12.04 8.63
CA TYR A 225 17.02 10.99 9.65
C TYR A 225 18.26 10.11 9.46
N ILE A 226 18.56 9.73 8.21
CA ILE A 226 19.79 9.03 7.86
C ILE A 226 21.02 9.87 8.25
N GLU A 227 21.01 11.18 7.99
CA GLU A 227 22.08 12.09 8.43
C GLU A 227 22.30 11.99 9.94
N LYS A 228 21.22 12.11 10.75
CA LYS A 228 21.29 12.02 12.21
C LYS A 228 21.90 10.69 12.66
N LEU A 229 21.53 9.58 12.05
CA LEU A 229 22.08 8.27 12.35
C LEU A 229 23.56 8.16 11.97
N ILE A 230 23.95 8.68 10.81
CA ILE A 230 25.35 8.69 10.36
C ILE A 230 26.21 9.54 11.32
N ILE A 231 25.75 10.71 11.72
CA ILE A 231 26.44 11.55 12.71
C ILE A 231 26.62 10.79 14.03
N GLN A 232 25.59 10.08 14.51
CA GLN A 232 25.70 9.26 15.72
C GLN A 232 26.71 8.11 15.54
N MET A 233 26.72 7.46 14.38
CA MET A 233 27.71 6.43 14.06
C MET A 233 29.13 6.98 14.04
N GLU A 234 29.34 8.17 13.47
CA GLU A 234 30.64 8.84 13.45
C GLU A 234 31.13 9.21 14.85
N ILE A 235 30.25 9.75 15.70
CA ILE A 235 30.55 10.03 17.11
C ILE A 235 30.97 8.75 17.83
N LEU A 236 30.22 7.66 17.69
CA LEU A 236 30.57 6.38 18.32
C LEU A 236 31.90 5.82 17.79
N ARG A 237 32.20 6.03 16.51
CA ARG A 237 33.45 5.62 15.87
C ARG A 237 34.66 6.48 16.25
N THR A 238 34.49 7.53 17.05
CA THR A 238 35.64 8.20 17.70
C THR A 238 36.34 7.29 18.72
N MET A 239 35.67 6.24 19.19
CA MET A 239 36.26 5.20 20.04
C MET A 239 37.03 4.17 19.19
N PRO A 240 38.35 3.97 19.38
CA PRO A 240 39.18 3.10 18.53
C PRO A 240 38.69 1.64 18.45
N GLU A 241 38.14 1.11 19.54
CA GLU A 241 37.61 -0.25 19.59
C GLU A 241 36.32 -0.42 18.78
N VAL A 242 35.47 0.62 18.74
CA VAL A 242 34.24 0.64 17.96
C VAL A 242 34.59 0.82 16.49
N GLU A 243 35.51 1.74 16.17
CA GLU A 243 36.01 1.99 14.82
C GLU A 243 36.47 0.68 14.18
N SER A 244 37.44 0.01 14.81
CA SER A 244 38.08 -1.20 14.29
C SER A 244 37.10 -2.35 14.09
N LYS A 245 36.12 -2.51 14.98
CA LYS A 245 35.08 -3.56 14.86
C LYS A 245 33.99 -3.24 13.84
N THR A 246 33.72 -1.96 13.58
CA THR A 246 32.57 -1.55 12.75
C THR A 246 32.95 -1.01 11.37
N ALA A 247 34.25 -0.84 11.06
CA ALA A 247 34.75 -0.21 9.82
C ALA A 247 34.10 -0.78 8.56
N GLY A 248 34.09 -2.10 8.40
CA GLY A 248 33.50 -2.75 7.22
C GLY A 248 31.99 -2.55 7.09
N THR A 249 31.25 -2.52 8.21
CA THR A 249 29.80 -2.29 8.19
C THR A 249 29.46 -0.83 7.94
N TYR A 250 30.22 0.10 8.53
CA TYR A 250 30.10 1.53 8.25
C TYR A 250 30.33 1.82 6.77
N PHE A 251 31.45 1.34 6.20
CA PHE A 251 31.75 1.53 4.78
C PHE A 251 30.62 1.01 3.88
N ARG A 252 30.13 -0.22 4.10
CA ARG A 252 29.00 -0.78 3.33
C ARG A 252 27.71 0.04 3.46
N THR A 253 27.47 0.63 4.62
CA THR A 253 26.29 1.47 4.86
C THR A 253 26.39 2.77 4.09
N VAL A 254 27.56 3.40 4.14
CA VAL A 254 27.87 4.61 3.37
C VAL A 254 27.75 4.36 1.86
N GLU A 255 28.30 3.25 1.34
CA GLU A 255 28.17 2.89 -0.08
C GLU A 255 26.71 2.69 -0.50
N LYS A 256 25.87 2.10 0.35
CA LYS A 256 24.43 1.95 0.07
C LYS A 256 23.72 3.30 -0.01
N ILE A 257 24.05 4.22 0.90
CA ILE A 257 23.50 5.59 0.88
C ILE A 257 23.95 6.31 -0.39
N ARG A 258 25.23 6.19 -0.77
CA ARG A 258 25.74 6.75 -2.03
C ARG A 258 24.98 6.18 -3.23
N GLY A 259 24.80 4.87 -3.28
CA GLY A 259 24.03 4.20 -4.34
C GLY A 259 22.60 4.74 -4.46
N TYR A 260 21.90 4.89 -3.35
CA TYR A 260 20.55 5.46 -3.32
C TYR A 260 20.51 6.91 -3.86
N VAL A 261 21.52 7.72 -3.53
CA VAL A 261 21.58 9.12 -3.98
C VAL A 261 21.92 9.22 -5.46
N GLN A 262 22.75 8.31 -5.97
CA GLN A 262 22.97 8.16 -7.42
C GLN A 262 21.69 7.73 -8.16
N GLU A 263 20.81 6.96 -7.55
CA GLU A 263 19.50 6.64 -8.14
C GLU A 263 18.55 7.86 -8.14
N LEU A 264 18.55 8.66 -7.08
CA LEU A 264 17.82 9.95 -7.06
C LEU A 264 18.35 10.90 -8.14
N GLN A 265 19.67 10.94 -8.32
CA GLN A 265 20.32 11.68 -9.42
C GLN A 265 19.81 11.20 -10.78
N LYS A 266 19.88 9.89 -11.07
CA LYS A 266 19.41 9.33 -12.34
C LYS A 266 17.94 9.65 -12.58
N THR A 267 17.13 9.63 -11.53
CA THR A 267 15.70 10.00 -11.61
C THR A 267 15.53 11.46 -12.00
N ALA A 268 16.27 12.39 -11.38
CA ALA A 268 16.26 13.80 -11.75
C ALA A 268 16.75 14.02 -13.20
N GLU A 269 17.79 13.30 -13.63
CA GLU A 269 18.30 13.35 -15.01
C GLU A 269 17.28 12.84 -16.03
N LEU A 270 16.55 11.76 -15.72
CA LEU A 270 15.46 11.27 -16.57
C LEU A 270 14.34 12.29 -16.72
N PHE A 271 14.01 13.03 -15.65
CA PHE A 271 13.06 14.15 -15.74
C PHE A 271 13.60 15.26 -16.67
N LEU A 272 14.88 15.62 -16.58
CA LEU A 272 15.48 16.60 -17.49
C LEU A 272 15.46 16.15 -18.95
N ILE A 273 15.72 14.86 -19.22
CA ILE A 273 15.62 14.30 -20.58
C ILE A 273 14.18 14.38 -21.10
N SER A 274 13.18 14.16 -20.24
CA SER A 274 11.77 14.31 -20.63
C SER A 274 11.39 15.76 -20.95
N ILE A 275 12.02 16.72 -20.27
CA ILE A 275 11.91 18.15 -20.53
C ILE A 275 12.46 18.49 -21.92
N ASP A 276 13.68 18.04 -22.23
CA ASP A 276 14.37 18.36 -23.48
C ASP A 276 13.67 17.75 -24.71
N ASN A 277 13.16 16.51 -24.57
CA ASN A 277 12.47 15.81 -25.67
C ASN A 277 11.04 16.32 -25.92
N GLN A 278 10.50 17.20 -25.08
CA GLN A 278 9.11 17.70 -25.15
C GLN A 278 8.05 16.58 -25.21
N THR A 279 8.40 15.35 -24.80
CA THR A 279 7.51 14.19 -24.85
C THR A 279 6.75 14.07 -23.53
N GLY A 280 5.46 14.40 -23.55
CA GLY A 280 4.52 14.15 -22.46
C GLY A 280 4.21 15.35 -21.56
N THR A 281 3.19 15.19 -20.73
CA THR A 281 2.80 16.14 -19.68
C THR A 281 3.76 16.02 -18.50
N ILE A 282 4.68 16.97 -18.39
CA ILE A 282 5.65 17.04 -17.29
C ILE A 282 4.94 17.61 -16.08
N SER A 283 4.97 16.89 -14.96
CA SER A 283 4.49 17.41 -13.69
C SER A 283 5.65 18.05 -12.94
N PHE A 284 5.77 19.37 -13.06
CA PHE A 284 6.77 20.15 -12.32
C PHE A 284 6.57 20.06 -10.80
N MET A 285 5.35 19.74 -10.34
CA MET A 285 5.09 19.45 -8.93
C MET A 285 5.83 18.19 -8.44
N TYR A 286 5.81 17.10 -9.22
CA TYR A 286 6.57 15.88 -8.87
C TYR A 286 8.08 16.12 -8.93
N PHE A 287 8.52 16.93 -9.89
CA PHE A 287 9.92 17.29 -10.01
C PHE A 287 10.38 18.19 -8.85
N ALA A 288 9.60 19.21 -8.46
CA ALA A 288 9.87 20.05 -7.29
C ALA A 288 10.01 19.25 -6.00
N ARG A 289 9.12 18.26 -5.79
CA ARG A 289 9.24 17.32 -4.65
C ARG A 289 10.54 16.52 -4.70
N SER A 290 10.93 16.05 -5.88
CA SER A 290 12.20 15.30 -6.06
C SER A 290 13.42 16.18 -5.76
N LEU A 291 13.40 17.44 -6.20
CA LEU A 291 14.44 18.41 -5.90
C LEU A 291 14.50 18.77 -4.41
N SER A 292 13.35 18.93 -3.75
CA SER A 292 13.31 19.17 -2.30
C SER A 292 13.93 18.02 -1.52
N ARG A 293 13.67 16.77 -1.93
CA ARG A 293 14.32 15.59 -1.33
C ARG A 293 15.82 15.58 -1.56
N LEU A 294 16.23 15.91 -2.77
CA LEU A 294 17.66 16.00 -3.11
C LEU A 294 18.34 17.08 -2.26
N LYS A 295 17.69 18.23 -2.05
CA LYS A 295 18.16 19.31 -1.18
C LYS A 295 18.42 18.84 0.25
N ASN A 296 17.55 17.99 0.78
CA ASN A 296 17.72 17.39 2.10
C ASN A 296 18.84 16.33 2.15
N ALA A 297 19.44 15.99 1.01
CA ALA A 297 20.61 15.14 0.88
C ALA A 297 21.95 15.95 0.86
N GLN A 298 21.92 17.28 1.04
CA GLN A 298 23.12 18.12 0.97
C GLN A 298 24.25 17.67 1.90
N TRP A 299 23.91 17.07 3.04
CA TRP A 299 24.88 16.54 4.01
C TRP A 299 25.81 15.48 3.43
N ILE A 300 25.45 14.85 2.32
CA ILE A 300 26.30 13.85 1.65
C ILE A 300 27.61 14.46 1.14
N ASN A 301 27.68 15.78 0.90
CA ASN A 301 28.94 16.44 0.62
C ASN A 301 30.00 16.26 1.74
N ARG A 302 29.59 15.90 2.97
CA ARG A 302 30.53 15.54 4.04
C ARG A 302 31.19 14.18 3.80
N ILE A 303 30.48 13.27 3.15
CA ILE A 303 30.93 11.91 2.80
C ILE A 303 31.67 11.93 1.46
N ASP A 304 31.12 12.67 0.49
CA ASP A 304 31.57 12.70 -0.90
C ASP A 304 31.58 14.16 -1.41
N PRO A 305 32.67 14.91 -1.14
CA PRO A 305 32.73 16.34 -1.41
C PRO A 305 32.45 16.69 -2.88
N GLY A 306 31.45 17.55 -3.08
CA GLY A 306 31.10 18.10 -4.39
C GLY A 306 30.09 17.28 -5.18
N MET A 307 29.71 16.07 -4.73
CA MET A 307 28.74 15.24 -5.45
C MET A 307 27.36 15.91 -5.54
N TYR A 308 26.84 16.42 -4.42
CA TYR A 308 25.54 17.11 -4.39
C TYR A 308 25.62 18.45 -5.12
N ASP A 309 26.69 19.23 -4.92
CA ASP A 309 26.82 20.56 -5.51
C ASP A 309 26.88 20.49 -7.04
N THR A 310 27.67 19.56 -7.58
CA THR A 310 27.79 19.34 -9.03
C THR A 310 26.45 18.94 -9.64
N LEU A 311 25.70 18.08 -8.97
CA LEU A 311 24.38 17.63 -9.42
C LEU A 311 23.36 18.77 -9.42
N MET A 312 23.26 19.52 -8.32
CA MET A 312 22.33 20.64 -8.21
C MET A 312 22.65 21.76 -9.19
N GLN A 313 23.95 22.04 -9.41
CA GLN A 313 24.38 23.01 -10.41
C GLN A 313 23.92 22.58 -11.80
N ARG A 314 24.15 21.32 -12.19
CA ARG A 314 23.74 20.80 -13.50
C ARG A 314 22.23 20.88 -13.69
N ILE A 315 21.44 20.44 -12.70
CA ILE A 315 19.98 20.52 -12.77
C ILE A 315 19.51 21.98 -12.92
N THR A 316 20.13 22.90 -12.18
CA THR A 316 19.84 24.34 -12.28
C THR A 316 20.13 24.87 -13.68
N GLU A 317 21.30 24.58 -14.24
CA GLU A 317 21.69 25.02 -15.58
C GLU A 317 20.75 24.46 -16.68
N ASP A 318 20.36 23.20 -16.57
CA ASP A 318 19.46 22.57 -17.54
C ASP A 318 18.03 23.14 -17.47
N LEU A 319 17.52 23.46 -16.27
CA LEU A 319 16.22 24.12 -16.11
C LEU A 319 16.23 25.57 -16.62
N MET A 320 17.28 26.33 -16.30
CA MET A 320 17.43 27.68 -16.83
C MET A 320 17.48 27.68 -18.37
N ARG A 321 18.21 26.73 -18.97
CA ARG A 321 18.24 26.56 -20.42
C ARG A 321 16.85 26.26 -20.98
N TYR A 322 16.07 25.42 -20.32
CA TYR A 322 14.71 25.10 -20.74
C TYR A 322 13.75 26.30 -20.65
N VAL A 323 13.80 27.07 -19.56
CA VAL A 323 13.02 28.32 -19.43
C VAL A 323 13.37 29.29 -20.57
N GLN A 324 14.66 29.52 -20.81
CA GLN A 324 15.11 30.40 -21.90
C GLN A 324 14.60 29.91 -23.26
N GLN A 325 14.56 28.61 -23.51
CA GLN A 325 14.00 28.05 -24.74
C GLN A 325 12.50 28.32 -24.87
N LEU A 326 11.74 28.25 -23.76
CA LEU A 326 10.31 28.58 -23.75
C LEU A 326 10.07 30.07 -24.03
N GLU A 327 10.83 30.96 -23.39
CA GLU A 327 10.78 32.40 -23.62
C GLU A 327 11.15 32.77 -25.05
N ASP A 328 12.25 32.23 -25.58
CA ASP A 328 12.69 32.44 -26.95
C ASP A 328 11.62 32.01 -27.95
N ARG A 329 10.95 30.88 -27.68
CA ARG A 329 9.83 30.40 -28.50
C ARG A 329 8.67 31.37 -28.45
N LEU A 330 8.30 31.83 -27.25
CA LEU A 330 7.21 32.79 -27.05
C LEU A 330 7.47 34.11 -27.80
N ILE A 331 8.68 34.65 -27.69
CA ILE A 331 9.09 35.91 -28.35
C ILE A 331 9.07 35.77 -29.89
N LYS A 332 9.37 34.58 -30.42
CA LYS A 332 9.38 34.31 -31.87
C LYS A 332 7.99 34.06 -32.46
N LEU A 333 6.93 33.93 -31.64
CA LEU A 333 5.58 33.71 -32.15
C LEU A 333 5.03 34.99 -32.78
N ASP A 334 4.56 34.88 -34.02
CA ASP A 334 3.77 35.93 -34.67
C ASP A 334 2.33 35.90 -34.14
N LEU A 335 1.98 36.85 -33.27
CA LEU A 335 0.66 36.97 -32.67
C LEU A 335 -0.33 37.81 -33.50
N THR A 336 -0.05 38.02 -34.79
CA THR A 336 -1.01 38.70 -35.69
C THR A 336 -2.22 37.82 -36.00
N LEU A 337 -3.31 38.46 -36.44
CA LEU A 337 -4.55 37.76 -36.85
C LEU A 337 -4.35 36.74 -37.99
N LYS A 338 -3.21 36.79 -38.70
CA LYS A 338 -2.86 35.84 -39.76
C LYS A 338 -2.51 34.45 -39.21
N HIS A 339 -2.08 34.38 -37.95
CA HIS A 339 -1.60 33.15 -37.31
C HIS A 339 -2.30 32.92 -35.96
N HIS A 340 -3.63 32.91 -35.96
CA HIS A 340 -4.44 32.75 -34.75
C HIS A 340 -4.10 31.48 -33.92
N ASP A 341 -3.63 30.41 -34.56
CA ASP A 341 -3.15 29.21 -33.86
C ASP A 341 -1.97 29.48 -32.90
N ASN A 342 -1.16 30.51 -33.17
CA ASN A 342 -0.05 30.91 -32.31
C ASN A 342 -0.51 31.41 -30.95
N ILE A 343 -1.76 31.88 -30.81
CA ILE A 343 -2.33 32.26 -29.51
C ILE A 343 -2.44 31.05 -28.59
N SER A 344 -2.89 29.91 -29.12
CA SER A 344 -2.98 28.66 -28.36
C SER A 344 -1.59 28.16 -27.96
N ILE A 345 -0.61 28.24 -28.87
CA ILE A 345 0.78 27.88 -28.58
C ILE A 345 1.38 28.79 -27.50
N ALA A 346 1.15 30.10 -27.59
CA ALA A 346 1.61 31.06 -26.59
C ALA A 346 0.99 30.77 -25.22
N GLN A 347 -0.31 30.47 -25.17
CA GLN A 347 -1.00 30.07 -23.95
C GLN A 347 -0.41 28.79 -23.35
N GLU A 348 -0.13 27.76 -24.16
CA GLU A 348 0.52 26.53 -23.70
C GLU A 348 1.92 26.79 -23.13
N ILE A 349 2.70 27.67 -23.75
CA ILE A 349 4.03 28.06 -23.24
C ILE A 349 3.89 28.78 -21.91
N LEU A 350 2.99 29.76 -21.80
CA LEU A 350 2.76 30.51 -20.56
C LEU A 350 2.31 29.60 -19.41
N VAL A 351 1.38 28.68 -19.68
CA VAL A 351 0.94 27.68 -18.68
C VAL A 351 2.11 26.80 -18.22
N LYS A 352 3.02 26.44 -19.13
CA LYS A 352 4.23 25.69 -18.77
C LYS A 352 5.16 26.52 -17.90
N ILE A 353 5.46 27.76 -18.25
CA ILE A 353 6.30 28.67 -17.44
C ILE A 353 5.68 28.87 -16.06
N GLU A 354 4.39 29.18 -15.99
CA GLU A 354 3.65 29.36 -14.73
C GLU A 354 3.72 28.09 -13.86
N SER A 355 3.60 26.90 -14.46
CA SER A 355 3.70 25.65 -13.73
C SER A 355 5.11 25.35 -13.17
N MET A 356 6.15 26.05 -13.65
CA MET A 356 7.53 25.93 -13.14
C MET A 356 7.79 26.77 -11.89
N THR A 357 6.93 27.73 -11.55
CA THR A 357 7.06 28.58 -10.34
C THR A 357 7.21 27.77 -9.04
N VAL A 358 6.65 26.56 -8.98
CA VAL A 358 6.82 25.62 -7.85
C VAL A 358 8.27 25.21 -7.60
N LEU A 359 9.16 25.38 -8.59
CA LEU A 359 10.58 25.06 -8.51
C LEU A 359 11.40 26.17 -7.85
N GLU A 360 10.91 27.41 -7.82
CA GLU A 360 11.62 28.59 -7.27
C GLU A 360 11.98 28.42 -5.79
N CYS A 361 11.16 27.68 -5.03
CA CYS A 361 11.45 27.33 -3.64
C CYS A 361 12.75 26.53 -3.47
N THR A 362 13.16 25.79 -4.51
CA THR A 362 14.38 24.97 -4.51
C THR A 362 15.50 25.59 -5.34
N ILE A 363 15.15 26.29 -6.43
CA ILE A 363 16.09 26.93 -7.35
C ILE A 363 15.63 28.38 -7.55
N PRO A 364 16.02 29.30 -6.64
CA PRO A 364 15.60 30.70 -6.70
C PRO A 364 16.06 31.41 -7.98
N GLN A 365 17.11 30.93 -8.64
CA GLN A 365 17.61 31.48 -9.91
C GLN A 365 16.62 31.35 -11.07
N LEU A 366 15.54 30.59 -10.90
CA LEU A 366 14.53 30.42 -11.93
C LEU A 366 13.61 31.62 -12.10
N GLU A 367 13.44 32.49 -11.08
CA GLU A 367 12.48 33.63 -11.04
C GLU A 367 11.76 33.86 -12.38
N THR A 368 10.66 33.12 -12.56
CA THR A 368 9.94 32.94 -13.83
C THR A 368 8.79 33.92 -14.03
#